data_AF-A0ABD2UT94-F1
#
_entry.id   AF-A0ABD2UT94-F1
#
_cell.length_a   1.000
_cell.length_b   1.000
_cell.length_c   1.000
_cell.angle_alpha   90.00
_cell.angle_beta   90.00
_cell.angle_gamma   90.00
#
_symmetry.space_group_name_H-M   'P 1'
#
loop_
_entity.id
_entity.type
_entity.pdbx_description
1 polymer ?
#
loop_
_entity_poly.entity_id
_entity_poly.type
_entity_poly.pdbx_seq_one_letter_code
_entity_poly.pdbx_strand_id
1 'polypeptide(L)'
;MHGRPRKAPTPEEQEAFSVKASKLRSLQSQFLQFHHAKIYTKEALDVSAKLLESNPEYYTAWNYRKLAVQHNFNLPEVDNNEESVKLILDEELRLVENTLKRNFKSYGAWHHRKWVLSKGHSSTDRELLLLGKFQKADARNFHAWNYRRFVTTLKNIPNEKELEYTTDMIFDNFSNYSAWHNRSVLLSHLLKEKAKGYCPKDNVFTEEYEFVRHALFTDPDDQSGWFYHLWLLDQTVKLETLLVSSCPPHGSNLSLSVDGSFGDCSLSPFTSLQTNTRILPLVLYFSEAVENVCSSTVVIECENIASNELVWRSLSGDGTGSAQAWLTYLNFPEEHAHSEKAYQVKNMLI
;
A
#
# COMPACT_ATOMS: atom_id res chain seq x y z
N MET A 1 -22.60 17.08 -1.04
CA MET A 1 -23.23 15.78 -0.73
C MET A 1 -23.11 15.45 0.75
N HIS A 2 -21.95 15.67 1.38
CA HIS A 2 -21.77 15.40 2.81
C HIS A 2 -22.30 16.51 3.72
N GLY A 3 -22.71 16.14 4.94
CA GLY A 3 -23.00 17.07 6.04
C GLY A 3 -24.16 18.05 5.82
N ARG A 4 -24.95 17.89 4.76
CA ARG A 4 -26.13 18.74 4.51
C ARG A 4 -27.32 18.20 5.29
N PRO A 5 -27.86 18.95 6.27
CA PRO A 5 -29.09 18.56 6.95
C PRO A 5 -30.22 18.44 5.94
N ARG A 6 -31.05 17.40 6.07
CA ARG A 6 -32.24 17.22 5.23
C ARG A 6 -33.35 18.14 5.76
N LYS A 7 -33.33 19.41 5.32
CA LYS A 7 -34.41 20.38 5.57
C LYS A 7 -35.03 20.77 4.22
N ALA A 8 -36.36 20.90 4.20
CA ALA A 8 -37.03 21.45 3.03
C ALA A 8 -36.60 22.92 2.86
N PRO A 9 -36.08 23.31 1.68
CA PRO A 9 -35.60 24.68 1.48
C PRO A 9 -36.77 25.65 1.46
N THR A 10 -36.58 26.82 2.07
CA THR A 10 -37.58 27.90 2.04
C THR A 10 -37.77 28.44 0.61
N PRO A 11 -38.89 29.11 0.29
CA PRO A 11 -39.09 29.72 -1.03
C PRO A 11 -37.94 30.65 -1.45
N GLU A 12 -37.43 31.46 -0.51
CA GLU A 12 -36.28 32.35 -0.73
C GLU A 12 -34.99 31.58 -1.03
N GLU A 13 -34.72 30.48 -0.31
CA GLU A 13 -33.56 29.61 -0.59
C GLU A 13 -33.67 28.93 -1.95
N GLN A 14 -34.88 28.49 -2.33
CA GLN A 14 -35.12 27.88 -3.64
C GLN A 14 -34.86 28.87 -4.78
N GLU A 15 -35.33 30.11 -4.64
CA GLU A 15 -35.05 31.18 -5.59
C GLU A 15 -33.55 31.47 -5.68
N ALA A 16 -32.86 31.61 -4.53
CA ALA A 16 -31.42 31.81 -4.48
C ALA A 16 -30.64 30.65 -5.13
N PHE A 17 -31.05 29.40 -4.94
CA PHE A 17 -30.46 28.24 -5.60
C PHE A 17 -30.70 28.27 -7.12
N SER A 18 -31.89 28.67 -7.56
CA SER A 18 -32.22 28.80 -8.98
C SER A 18 -31.36 29.86 -9.67
N VAL A 19 -31.22 31.04 -9.05
CA VAL A 19 -30.36 32.13 -9.55
C VAL A 19 -28.89 31.70 -9.58
N LYS A 20 -28.42 30.99 -8.56
CA LYS A 20 -27.06 30.45 -8.53
C LYS A 20 -26.84 29.41 -9.63
N ALA A 21 -27.81 28.53 -9.86
CA ALA A 21 -27.74 27.51 -10.90
C ALA A 21 -27.78 28.12 -12.31
N SER A 22 -28.61 29.13 -12.55
CA SER A 22 -28.64 29.84 -13.85
C SER A 22 -27.31 30.53 -14.14
N LYS A 23 -26.73 31.24 -13.16
CA LYS A 23 -25.40 31.86 -13.28
C LYS A 23 -24.31 30.84 -13.58
N LEU A 24 -24.30 29.70 -12.88
CA LEU A 24 -23.33 28.64 -13.12
C LEU A 24 -23.48 28.02 -14.51
N ARG A 25 -24.71 27.78 -14.98
CA ARG A 25 -24.98 27.26 -16.33
C ARG A 25 -24.51 28.21 -17.42
N SER A 26 -24.78 29.51 -17.27
CA SER A 26 -24.29 30.52 -18.22
C SER A 26 -22.76 30.52 -18.29
N LEU A 27 -22.10 30.49 -17.14
CA LEU A 27 -20.64 30.44 -17.05
C LEU A 27 -20.06 29.16 -17.66
N GLN A 28 -20.70 28.01 -17.45
CA GLN A 28 -20.33 26.74 -18.08
C GLN A 28 -20.48 26.79 -19.59
N SER A 29 -21.57 27.34 -20.11
CA SER A 29 -21.78 27.49 -21.56
C SER A 29 -20.71 28.37 -22.20
N GLN A 30 -20.39 29.51 -21.59
CA GLN A 30 -19.32 30.41 -22.07
C GLN A 30 -17.95 29.70 -22.03
N PHE A 31 -17.64 29.00 -20.93
CA PHE A 31 -16.43 28.20 -20.82
C PHE A 31 -16.34 27.14 -21.93
N LEU A 32 -17.42 26.41 -22.20
CA LEU A 32 -17.45 25.36 -23.22
C LEU A 32 -17.23 25.91 -24.63
N GLN A 33 -17.72 27.11 -24.93
CA GLN A 33 -17.44 27.79 -26.20
C GLN A 33 -15.94 28.04 -26.37
N PHE A 34 -15.27 28.62 -25.36
CA PHE A 34 -13.83 28.85 -25.40
C PHE A 34 -13.03 27.54 -25.47
N HIS A 35 -13.45 26.52 -24.71
CA HIS A 35 -12.83 25.20 -24.71
C HIS A 35 -12.89 24.55 -26.10
N HIS A 36 -14.07 24.50 -26.74
CA HIS A 36 -14.22 23.91 -28.08
C HIS A 36 -13.47 24.68 -29.16
N ALA A 37 -13.45 26.01 -29.06
CA ALA A 37 -12.72 26.87 -29.99
C ALA A 37 -11.21 26.95 -29.69
N LYS A 38 -10.72 26.34 -28.60
CA LYS A 38 -9.32 26.39 -28.14
C LYS A 38 -8.79 27.83 -27.96
N ILE A 39 -9.63 28.72 -27.44
CA ILE A 39 -9.32 30.15 -27.26
C ILE A 39 -8.73 30.38 -25.86
N TYR A 40 -7.44 30.72 -25.75
CA TYR A 40 -6.75 30.91 -24.45
C TYR A 40 -6.51 32.37 -24.06
N THR A 41 -7.43 33.27 -24.42
CA THR A 41 -7.32 34.70 -24.07
C THR A 41 -7.47 34.92 -22.56
N LYS A 42 -7.04 36.08 -22.05
CA LYS A 42 -7.21 36.46 -20.64
C LYS A 42 -8.67 36.35 -20.19
N GLU A 43 -9.62 36.80 -21.03
CA GLU A 43 -11.06 36.66 -20.76
C GLU A 43 -11.47 35.19 -20.60
N ALA A 44 -11.02 34.30 -21.48
CA ALA A 44 -11.34 32.89 -21.40
C ALA A 44 -10.75 32.23 -20.13
N LEU A 45 -9.54 32.65 -19.72
CA LEU A 45 -8.91 32.20 -18.48
C LEU A 45 -9.62 32.73 -17.24
N ASP A 46 -10.12 33.97 -17.26
CA ASP A 46 -10.91 34.55 -16.17
C ASP A 46 -12.26 33.83 -16.01
N VAL A 47 -12.90 33.46 -17.12
CA VAL A 47 -14.14 32.66 -17.14
C VAL A 47 -13.88 31.27 -16.56
N SER A 48 -12.80 30.62 -16.97
CA SER A 48 -12.37 29.33 -16.41
C SER A 48 -12.05 29.42 -14.91
N ALA A 49 -11.38 30.49 -14.47
CA ALA A 49 -11.04 30.73 -13.06
C ALA A 49 -12.32 30.87 -12.21
N LYS A 50 -13.25 31.74 -12.62
CA LYS A 50 -14.55 31.93 -11.94
C LYS A 50 -15.35 30.63 -11.85
N LEU A 51 -15.28 29.79 -12.89
CA LEU A 51 -15.95 28.50 -12.91
C LEU A 51 -15.35 27.56 -11.86
N LEU A 52 -14.02 27.48 -11.78
CA LEU A 52 -13.30 26.64 -10.83
C LEU A 52 -13.44 27.13 -9.38
N GLU A 53 -13.44 28.44 -9.14
CA GLU A 53 -13.72 29.01 -7.81
C GLU A 53 -15.15 28.71 -7.35
N SER A 54 -16.09 28.61 -8.29
CA SER A 54 -17.48 28.23 -8.01
C SER A 54 -17.65 26.71 -7.83
N ASN A 55 -16.96 25.91 -8.64
CA ASN A 55 -16.99 24.45 -8.64
C ASN A 55 -15.59 23.86 -8.91
N PRO A 56 -14.79 23.63 -7.86
CA PRO A 56 -13.45 23.05 -7.99
C PRO A 56 -13.42 21.62 -8.55
N GLU A 57 -14.56 20.91 -8.58
CA GLU A 57 -14.65 19.54 -9.09
C GLU A 57 -14.84 19.48 -10.62
N TYR A 58 -14.87 20.62 -11.30
CA TYR A 58 -15.06 20.65 -12.75
C TYR A 58 -13.75 20.32 -13.50
N TYR A 59 -13.46 19.02 -13.63
CA TYR A 59 -12.21 18.48 -14.16
C TYR A 59 -11.83 19.01 -15.56
N THR A 60 -12.82 19.21 -16.44
CA THR A 60 -12.58 19.72 -17.81
C THR A 60 -11.94 21.10 -17.79
N ALA A 61 -12.33 21.96 -16.84
CA ALA A 61 -11.72 23.28 -16.70
C ALA A 61 -10.26 23.18 -16.23
N TRP A 62 -9.93 22.28 -15.30
CA TRP A 62 -8.52 22.06 -14.91
C TRP A 62 -7.67 21.58 -16.09
N ASN A 63 -8.18 20.65 -16.90
CA ASN A 63 -7.46 20.17 -18.08
C ASN A 63 -7.28 21.28 -19.12
N TYR A 64 -8.33 22.07 -19.36
CA TYR A 64 -8.26 23.25 -20.22
C TYR A 64 -7.19 24.24 -19.76
N ARG A 65 -7.07 24.50 -18.45
CA ARG A 65 -6.02 25.39 -17.92
C ARG A 65 -4.62 24.86 -18.18
N LYS A 66 -4.40 23.54 -18.07
CA LYS A 66 -3.10 22.94 -18.41
C LYS A 66 -2.75 23.17 -19.87
N LEU A 67 -3.72 23.01 -20.78
CA LEU A 67 -3.53 23.30 -22.20
C LEU A 67 -3.24 24.77 -22.45
N ALA A 68 -3.92 25.67 -21.73
CA ALA A 68 -3.66 27.11 -21.83
C ALA A 68 -2.25 27.50 -21.36
N VAL A 69 -1.79 26.95 -20.23
CA VAL A 69 -0.43 27.16 -19.74
C VAL A 69 0.60 26.67 -20.76
N GLN A 70 0.39 25.46 -21.33
CA GLN A 70 1.26 24.93 -22.38
C GLN A 70 1.26 25.78 -23.65
N HIS A 71 0.09 26.28 -24.07
CA HIS A 71 -0.02 27.19 -25.20
C HIS A 71 0.76 28.49 -24.95
N ASN A 72 0.62 29.07 -23.75
CA ASN A 72 1.27 30.33 -23.40
C ASN A 72 2.79 30.19 -23.27
N PHE A 73 3.29 29.01 -22.90
CA PHE A 73 4.73 28.73 -22.89
C PHE A 73 5.33 28.75 -24.29
N ASN A 74 4.58 28.30 -25.29
CA ASN A 74 5.04 28.26 -26.68
C ASN A 74 4.94 29.62 -27.40
N LEU A 75 4.49 30.68 -26.72
CA LEU A 75 4.43 32.01 -27.31
C LEU A 75 5.83 32.63 -27.38
N PRO A 76 6.22 33.27 -28.51
CA PRO A 76 7.58 33.80 -28.71
C PRO A 76 8.03 34.82 -27.64
N GLU A 77 7.08 35.57 -27.08
CA GLU A 77 7.33 36.57 -26.03
C GLU A 77 7.69 35.95 -24.67
N VAL A 78 7.29 34.69 -24.43
CA VAL A 78 7.44 33.98 -23.16
C VAL A 78 8.57 32.96 -23.22
N ASP A 79 8.78 32.33 -24.38
CA ASP A 79 9.74 31.22 -24.58
C ASP A 79 11.18 31.56 -24.14
N ASN A 80 11.55 32.85 -24.17
CA ASN A 80 12.87 33.33 -23.76
C ASN A 80 12.91 34.08 -22.41
N ASN A 81 11.80 34.15 -21.67
CA ASN A 81 11.72 34.89 -20.41
C ASN A 81 11.23 34.02 -19.25
N GLU A 82 12.19 33.54 -18.45
CA GLU A 82 11.92 32.74 -17.25
C GLU A 82 11.00 33.45 -16.24
N GLU A 83 11.06 34.79 -16.16
CA GLU A 83 10.18 35.57 -15.28
C GLU A 83 8.71 35.51 -15.74
N SER A 84 8.47 35.57 -17.05
CA SER A 84 7.13 35.42 -17.63
C SER A 84 6.55 34.03 -17.38
N VAL A 85 7.36 32.98 -17.53
CA VAL A 85 6.97 31.59 -17.23
C VAL A 85 6.56 31.47 -15.76
N LYS A 86 7.39 32.01 -14.86
CA LYS A 86 7.11 32.01 -13.42
C LYS A 86 5.82 32.74 -13.07
N LEU A 87 5.57 33.91 -13.67
CA LEU A 87 4.34 34.68 -13.43
C LEU A 87 3.08 33.88 -13.81
N ILE A 88 3.09 33.21 -14.96
CA ILE A 88 1.97 32.36 -15.41
C ILE A 88 1.70 31.25 -14.39
N LEU A 89 2.73 30.55 -13.93
CA LEU A 89 2.57 29.46 -12.96
C LEU A 89 2.15 29.97 -11.58
N ASP A 90 2.67 31.12 -11.14
CA ASP A 90 2.29 31.73 -9.87
C ASP A 90 0.82 32.19 -9.87
N GLU A 91 0.29 32.64 -11.01
CA GLU A 91 -1.14 32.89 -11.19
C GLU A 91 -1.98 31.62 -11.05
N GLU A 92 -1.54 30.50 -11.63
CA GLU A 92 -2.20 29.20 -11.45
C GLU A 92 -2.18 28.74 -9.97
N LEU A 93 -1.07 28.93 -9.26
CA LEU A 93 -0.98 28.60 -7.83
C LEU A 93 -1.93 29.44 -6.98
N ARG A 94 -2.16 30.72 -7.32
CA ARG A 94 -3.14 31.59 -6.66
C ARG A 94 -4.56 31.12 -6.90
N LEU A 95 -4.89 30.75 -8.15
CA LEU A 95 -6.20 30.18 -8.48
C LEU A 95 -6.45 28.91 -7.65
N VAL A 96 -5.49 27.98 -7.65
CA VAL A 96 -5.61 26.75 -6.86
C VAL A 96 -5.83 27.05 -5.38
N GLU A 97 -5.07 27.99 -4.80
CA GLU A 97 -5.26 28.38 -3.40
C GLU A 97 -6.69 28.89 -3.13
N ASN A 98 -7.24 29.73 -4.01
CA ASN A 98 -8.62 30.21 -3.91
C ASN A 98 -9.64 29.07 -4.01
N THR A 99 -9.44 28.13 -4.93
CA THR A 99 -10.33 26.96 -5.07
C THR A 99 -10.27 26.03 -3.85
N LEU A 100 -9.09 25.83 -3.25
CA LEU A 100 -8.93 25.02 -2.05
C LEU A 100 -9.52 25.67 -0.80
N LYS A 101 -9.57 27.02 -0.72
CA LYS A 101 -10.34 27.72 0.33
C LYS A 101 -11.83 27.38 0.23
N ARG A 102 -12.34 27.13 -0.98
CA ARG A 102 -13.75 26.75 -1.21
C ARG A 102 -14.00 25.26 -0.93
N ASN A 103 -13.13 24.39 -1.43
CA ASN A 103 -13.17 22.95 -1.18
C ASN A 103 -11.75 22.41 -0.99
N PHE A 104 -11.32 22.29 0.27
CA PHE A 104 -9.98 21.80 0.61
C PHE A 104 -9.80 20.28 0.37
N LYS A 105 -10.87 19.58 -0.04
CA LYS A 105 -10.89 18.17 -0.43
C LYS A 105 -11.02 17.99 -1.95
N SER A 106 -10.73 19.03 -2.74
CA SER A 106 -10.84 18.97 -4.20
C SER A 106 -9.66 18.21 -4.82
N TYR A 107 -9.95 17.07 -5.46
CA TYR A 107 -8.94 16.30 -6.18
C TYR A 107 -8.32 17.11 -7.32
N GLY A 108 -9.15 17.79 -8.10
CA GLY A 108 -8.72 18.58 -9.26
C GLY A 108 -7.73 19.67 -8.87
N ALA A 109 -8.05 20.43 -7.82
CA ALA A 109 -7.21 21.53 -7.33
C ALA A 109 -5.84 21.02 -6.82
N TRP A 110 -5.82 20.01 -5.95
CA TRP A 110 -4.56 19.43 -5.44
C TRP A 110 -3.71 18.82 -6.55
N HIS A 111 -4.35 18.12 -7.50
CA HIS A 111 -3.65 17.55 -8.65
C HIS A 111 -3.06 18.63 -9.56
N HIS A 112 -3.81 19.71 -9.83
CA HIS A 112 -3.32 20.85 -10.61
C HIS A 112 -2.14 21.53 -9.91
N ARG A 113 -2.19 21.72 -8.60
CA ARG A 113 -1.05 22.27 -7.84
C ARG A 113 0.23 21.48 -8.02
N LYS A 114 0.16 20.15 -7.87
CA LYS A 114 1.31 19.26 -8.09
C LYS A 114 1.86 19.39 -9.52
N TRP A 115 0.97 19.45 -10.51
CA TRP A 115 1.34 19.62 -11.91
C TRP A 115 2.02 20.96 -12.20
N VAL A 116 1.56 22.05 -11.57
CA VAL A 116 2.19 23.38 -11.67
C VAL A 116 3.60 23.34 -11.06
N LEU A 117 3.74 22.82 -9.84
CA LEU A 117 5.05 22.74 -9.18
C LEU A 117 6.03 21.82 -9.90
N SER A 118 5.55 20.74 -10.54
CA SER A 118 6.42 19.85 -11.31
C SER A 118 7.00 20.50 -12.58
N LYS A 119 6.62 21.73 -12.92
CA LYS A 119 7.26 22.52 -13.97
C LYS A 119 8.58 23.17 -13.52
N GLY A 120 8.84 23.26 -12.22
CA GLY A 120 10.14 23.67 -11.69
C GLY A 120 10.43 25.18 -11.64
N HIS A 121 9.54 26.05 -12.15
CA HIS A 121 9.79 27.50 -12.18
C HIS A 121 9.17 28.28 -11.00
N SER A 122 8.22 27.70 -10.26
CA SER A 122 7.60 28.35 -9.09
C SER A 122 8.36 28.05 -7.79
N SER A 123 8.36 29.02 -6.87
CA SER A 123 8.94 28.82 -5.52
C SER A 123 8.13 27.79 -4.72
N THR A 124 8.85 26.91 -4.03
CA THR A 124 8.26 25.89 -3.13
C THR A 124 8.28 26.33 -1.66
N ASP A 125 8.70 27.56 -1.34
CA ASP A 125 8.98 27.99 0.03
C ASP A 125 7.71 28.20 0.85
N ARG A 126 6.60 28.50 0.17
CA ARG A 126 5.30 28.73 0.80
C ARG A 126 4.47 27.45 0.95
N GLU A 127 4.90 26.33 0.37
CA GLU A 127 4.08 25.12 0.29
C GLU A 127 3.90 24.45 1.65
N LEU A 128 4.95 24.37 2.47
CA LEU A 128 4.86 23.82 3.82
C LEU A 128 4.04 24.71 4.75
N LEU A 129 4.12 26.04 4.58
CA LEU A 129 3.27 27.00 5.32
C LEU A 129 1.78 26.84 4.94
N LEU A 130 1.50 26.65 3.65
CA LEU A 130 0.14 26.39 3.17
C LEU A 130 -0.40 25.07 3.72
N LEU A 131 0.42 24.01 3.69
CA LEU A 131 0.11 22.71 4.27
C LEU A 131 -0.23 22.81 5.76
N GLY A 132 0.59 23.54 6.54
CA GLY A 132 0.33 23.78 7.96
C GLY A 132 -1.05 24.41 8.22
N LYS A 133 -1.49 25.34 7.36
CA LYS A 133 -2.85 25.92 7.47
C LYS A 133 -3.95 24.89 7.21
N PHE A 134 -3.81 24.05 6.18
CA PHE A 134 -4.81 23.03 5.86
C PHE A 134 -4.84 21.90 6.89
N GLN A 135 -3.68 21.47 7.40
CA GLN A 135 -3.58 20.43 8.41
C GLN A 135 -4.05 20.94 9.79
N LYS A 136 -3.86 22.23 10.10
CA LYS A 136 -4.46 22.83 11.30
C LYS A 136 -5.99 22.91 11.20
N ALA A 137 -6.54 23.14 10.00
CA ALA A 137 -7.98 23.19 9.79
C ALA A 137 -8.64 21.79 9.77
N ASP A 138 -7.98 20.79 9.18
CA ASP A 138 -8.39 19.38 9.19
C ASP A 138 -7.13 18.51 9.22
N ALA A 139 -6.74 18.08 10.43
CA ALA A 139 -5.54 17.28 10.67
C ALA A 139 -5.58 15.91 9.98
N ARG A 140 -6.78 15.44 9.61
CA ARG A 140 -7.03 14.16 8.92
C ARG A 140 -7.26 14.35 7.42
N ASN A 141 -7.00 15.53 6.87
CA ASN A 141 -7.10 15.76 5.44
C ASN A 141 -6.02 14.98 4.67
N PHE A 142 -6.39 13.79 4.18
CA PHE A 142 -5.47 12.94 3.44
C PHE A 142 -4.91 13.59 2.17
N HIS A 143 -5.61 14.54 1.54
CA HIS A 143 -5.08 15.26 0.38
C HIS A 143 -3.89 16.13 0.77
N ALA A 144 -3.97 16.80 1.91
CA ALA A 144 -2.89 17.61 2.44
C ALA A 144 -1.69 16.72 2.81
N TRP A 145 -1.91 15.57 3.46
CA TRP A 145 -0.84 14.61 3.74
C TRP A 145 -0.18 14.05 2.46
N ASN A 146 -0.98 13.69 1.46
CA ASN A 146 -0.48 13.24 0.15
C ASN A 146 0.33 14.34 -0.53
N TYR A 147 -0.12 15.58 -0.45
CA TYR A 147 0.57 16.73 -1.02
C TYR A 147 1.86 17.05 -0.27
N ARG A 148 1.87 16.91 1.07
CA ARG A 148 3.07 17.05 1.89
C ARG A 148 4.17 16.10 1.45
N ARG A 149 3.86 14.81 1.29
CA ARG A 149 4.84 13.81 0.78
C ARG A 149 5.41 14.19 -0.59
N PHE A 150 4.60 14.75 -1.47
CA PHE A 150 5.08 15.27 -2.76
C PHE A 150 6.03 16.46 -2.57
N VAL A 151 5.66 17.46 -1.76
CA VAL A 151 6.48 18.67 -1.52
C VAL A 151 7.79 18.34 -0.80
N THR A 152 7.76 17.43 0.17
CA THR A 152 8.96 17.04 0.93
C THR A 152 9.95 16.30 0.04
N THR A 153 9.46 15.42 -0.83
CA THR A 153 10.26 14.77 -1.88
C THR A 153 10.84 15.81 -2.84
N LEU A 154 10.03 16.75 -3.33
CA LEU A 154 10.46 17.80 -4.26
C LEU A 154 11.55 18.71 -3.65
N LYS A 155 11.47 18.98 -2.34
CA LYS A 155 12.45 19.80 -1.60
C LYS A 155 13.61 18.98 -1.03
N ASN A 156 13.67 17.67 -1.27
CA ASN A 156 14.66 16.76 -0.69
C ASN A 156 14.77 16.90 0.85
N ILE A 157 13.62 17.01 1.53
CA ILE A 157 13.58 17.07 2.99
C ILE A 157 13.93 15.68 3.55
N PRO A 158 14.89 15.56 4.48
CA PRO A 158 15.24 14.28 5.10
C PRO A 158 14.06 13.64 5.82
N ASN A 159 13.97 12.31 5.76
CA ASN A 159 12.91 11.53 6.40
C ASN A 159 12.89 11.75 7.92
N GLU A 160 14.04 12.02 8.55
CA GLU A 160 14.16 12.32 9.98
C GLU A 160 13.36 13.57 10.38
N LYS A 161 13.42 14.64 9.56
CA LYS A 161 12.63 15.86 9.80
C LYS A 161 11.13 15.62 9.63
N GLU A 162 10.75 14.74 8.71
CA GLU A 162 9.35 14.35 8.55
C GLU A 162 8.87 13.45 9.69
N LEU A 163 9.74 12.62 10.27
CA LEU A 163 9.43 11.88 11.49
C LEU A 163 9.20 12.83 12.67
N GLU A 164 10.07 13.82 12.88
CA GLU A 164 9.87 14.88 13.88
C GLU A 164 8.51 15.56 13.67
N TYR A 165 8.17 15.92 12.44
CA TYR A 165 6.87 16.50 12.14
C TYR A 165 5.69 15.57 12.47
N THR A 166 5.80 14.26 12.21
CA THR A 166 4.75 13.31 12.65
C THR A 166 4.65 13.22 14.16
N THR A 167 5.79 13.29 14.87
CA THR A 167 5.83 13.32 16.34
C THR A 167 5.05 14.52 16.86
N ASP A 168 5.32 15.72 16.35
CA ASP A 168 4.61 16.95 16.74
C ASP A 168 3.11 16.83 16.48
N MET A 169 2.72 16.34 15.31
CA MET A 169 1.30 16.16 14.94
C MET A 169 0.57 15.13 15.80
N ILE A 170 1.27 14.13 16.34
CA ILE A 170 0.74 13.13 17.26
C ILE A 170 0.64 13.70 18.67
N PHE A 171 1.63 14.48 19.13
CA PHE A 171 1.56 15.16 20.42
C PHE A 171 0.42 16.18 20.48
N ASP A 172 0.21 16.92 19.40
CA ASP A 172 -0.92 17.86 19.28
C ASP A 172 -2.28 17.13 19.28
N ASN A 173 -2.35 15.94 18.68
CA ASN A 173 -3.56 15.12 18.62
C ASN A 173 -3.22 13.65 18.40
N PHE A 174 -3.21 12.87 19.49
CA PHE A 174 -2.86 11.45 19.42
C PHE A 174 -3.89 10.61 18.63
N SER A 175 -5.12 11.10 18.44
CA SER A 175 -6.13 10.47 17.58
C SER A 175 -5.92 10.74 16.08
N ASN A 176 -4.83 11.39 15.69
CA ASN A 176 -4.54 11.69 14.29
C ASN A 176 -3.98 10.47 13.55
N TYR A 177 -4.86 9.58 13.09
CA TYR A 177 -4.49 8.43 12.27
C TYR A 177 -3.60 8.78 11.07
N SER A 178 -3.78 9.95 10.45
CA SER A 178 -2.95 10.33 9.30
C SER A 178 -1.49 10.56 9.67
N ALA A 179 -1.22 11.08 10.87
CA ALA A 179 0.14 11.24 11.37
C ALA A 179 0.78 9.89 11.70
N TRP A 180 0.06 9.01 12.40
CA TRP A 180 0.51 7.63 12.68
C TRP A 180 0.82 6.84 11.41
N HIS A 181 -0.08 6.88 10.43
CA HIS A 181 0.12 6.22 9.14
C HIS A 181 1.33 6.80 8.38
N ASN A 182 1.50 8.12 8.38
CA ASN A 182 2.64 8.72 7.71
C ASN A 182 3.97 8.34 8.40
N ARG A 183 3.97 8.23 9.75
CA ARG A 183 5.10 7.76 10.53
C ARG A 183 5.49 6.32 10.17
N SER A 184 4.53 5.40 10.09
CA SER A 184 4.80 4.00 9.74
C SER A 184 5.39 3.84 8.35
N VAL A 185 4.92 4.63 7.38
CA VAL A 185 5.46 4.65 6.02
C VAL A 185 6.91 5.15 6.00
N LEU A 186 7.21 6.23 6.72
CA LEU A 186 8.56 6.79 6.82
C LEU A 186 9.54 5.80 7.48
N LEU A 187 9.14 5.19 8.60
CA LEU A 187 9.96 4.19 9.28
C LEU A 187 10.19 2.96 8.40
N SER A 188 9.15 2.48 7.69
CA SER A 188 9.29 1.36 6.75
C SER A 188 10.33 1.65 5.66
N HIS A 189 10.38 2.88 5.15
CA HIS A 189 11.38 3.29 4.18
C HIS A 189 12.79 3.29 4.77
N LEU A 190 12.96 3.93 5.94
CA LEU A 190 14.24 4.01 6.63
C LEU A 190 14.79 2.64 7.02
N LEU A 191 13.92 1.72 7.45
CA LEU A 191 14.31 0.34 7.79
C LEU A 191 14.79 -0.43 6.55
N LYS A 192 14.17 -0.23 5.38
CA LYS A 192 14.61 -0.82 4.11
C LYS A 192 15.94 -0.24 3.62
N GLU A 193 16.16 1.07 3.78
CA GLU A 193 17.42 1.72 3.41
C GLU A 193 18.57 1.29 4.34
N LYS A 194 18.32 1.24 5.65
CA LYS A 194 19.31 0.81 6.65
C LYS A 194 19.62 -0.69 6.62
N ALA A 195 18.76 -1.53 6.04
CA ALA A 195 19.13 -2.92 5.73
C ALA A 195 20.32 -3.03 4.75
N LYS A 196 20.69 -1.93 4.05
CA LYS A 196 21.88 -1.84 3.18
C LYS A 196 23.12 -1.27 3.89
N GLY A 197 23.04 -0.87 5.17
CA GLY A 197 24.12 -0.28 5.96
C GLY A 197 23.79 -0.27 7.46
N TYR A 198 24.40 -1.20 8.20
CA TYR A 198 24.04 -1.74 9.52
C TYR A 198 24.02 -0.74 10.71
N CYS A 199 22.99 -0.83 11.59
CA CYS A 199 22.99 -0.65 13.07
C CYS A 199 21.57 -0.86 13.69
N PRO A 200 21.40 -1.08 15.01
CA PRO A 200 20.52 -2.10 15.58
C PRO A 200 19.03 -1.76 15.53
N LYS A 201 18.24 -2.69 14.96
CA LYS A 201 16.76 -2.63 14.90
C LYS A 201 16.12 -2.48 16.28
N ASP A 202 16.78 -2.97 17.33
CA ASP A 202 16.16 -3.17 18.64
C ASP A 202 15.86 -1.85 19.37
N ASN A 203 16.71 -0.82 19.22
CA ASN A 203 16.51 0.46 19.92
C ASN A 203 15.33 1.24 19.35
N VAL A 204 15.21 1.30 18.03
CA VAL A 204 14.14 2.07 17.35
C VAL A 204 12.77 1.47 17.66
N PHE A 205 12.62 0.14 17.56
CA PHE A 205 11.33 -0.47 17.87
C PHE A 205 10.96 -0.33 19.35
N THR A 206 11.94 -0.42 20.26
CA THR A 206 11.70 -0.18 21.69
C THR A 206 11.18 1.23 21.94
N GLU A 207 11.81 2.24 21.34
CA GLU A 207 11.36 3.64 21.42
C GLU A 207 9.96 3.82 20.83
N GLU A 208 9.66 3.21 19.67
CA GLU A 208 8.34 3.29 19.04
C GLU A 208 7.25 2.58 19.85
N TYR A 209 7.56 1.46 20.51
CA TYR A 209 6.64 0.78 21.42
C TYR A 209 6.30 1.65 22.62
N GLU A 210 7.31 2.26 23.26
CA GLU A 210 7.06 3.21 24.35
C GLU A 210 6.29 4.44 23.87
N PHE A 211 6.59 4.94 22.66
CA PHE A 211 5.89 6.08 22.08
C PHE A 211 4.39 5.79 21.87
N VAL A 212 4.03 4.68 21.23
CA VAL A 212 2.61 4.32 21.03
C VAL A 212 1.93 3.95 22.34
N ARG A 213 2.65 3.34 23.29
CA ARG A 213 2.13 2.96 24.61
C ARG A 213 1.61 4.17 25.38
N HIS A 214 2.27 5.33 25.31
CA HIS A 214 1.75 6.56 25.89
C HIS A 214 0.39 6.96 25.31
N ALA A 215 0.21 6.87 23.99
CA ALA A 215 -1.07 7.20 23.35
C ALA A 215 -2.19 6.22 23.76
N LEU A 216 -1.90 4.91 23.77
CA LEU A 216 -2.84 3.86 24.14
C LEU A 216 -3.34 3.97 25.58
N PHE A 217 -2.47 4.37 26.52
CA PHE A 217 -2.89 4.58 27.91
C PHE A 217 -3.58 5.91 28.15
N THR A 218 -3.37 6.90 27.28
CA THR A 218 -4.05 8.18 27.38
C THR A 218 -5.52 8.05 26.99
N ASP A 219 -5.82 7.32 25.92
CA ASP A 219 -7.18 7.00 25.51
C ASP A 219 -7.23 5.59 24.89
N PRO A 220 -7.70 4.57 25.64
CA PRO A 220 -7.74 3.20 25.15
C PRO A 220 -8.79 2.98 24.04
N ASP A 221 -9.77 3.88 23.90
CA ASP A 221 -10.81 3.77 22.86
C ASP A 221 -10.33 4.35 21.51
N ASP A 222 -9.23 5.12 21.49
CA ASP A 222 -8.65 5.64 20.26
C ASP A 222 -8.01 4.53 19.43
N GLN A 223 -8.57 4.29 18.25
CA GLN A 223 -8.11 3.22 17.36
C GLN A 223 -6.79 3.54 16.66
N SER A 224 -6.39 4.81 16.58
CA SER A 224 -5.25 5.22 15.75
C SER A 224 -3.94 4.66 16.31
N GLY A 225 -3.75 4.78 17.63
CA GLY A 225 -2.62 4.16 18.32
C GLY A 225 -2.63 2.64 18.18
N TRP A 226 -3.80 1.99 18.28
CA TRP A 226 -3.91 0.53 18.15
C TRP A 226 -3.52 0.03 16.77
N PHE A 227 -3.95 0.69 15.70
CA PHE A 227 -3.53 0.34 14.34
C PHE A 227 -2.03 0.51 14.15
N TYR A 228 -1.42 1.55 14.73
CA TYR A 228 0.03 1.72 14.69
C TYR A 228 0.76 0.63 15.48
N HIS A 229 0.23 0.25 16.65
CA HIS A 229 0.76 -0.86 17.44
C HIS A 229 0.69 -2.21 16.71
N LEU A 230 -0.42 -2.49 16.02
CA LEU A 230 -0.55 -3.68 15.16
C LEU A 230 0.49 -3.68 14.04
N TRP A 231 0.72 -2.52 13.40
CA TRP A 231 1.80 -2.40 12.43
C TRP A 231 3.18 -2.67 13.05
N LEU A 232 3.47 -2.17 14.26
CA LEU A 232 4.73 -2.48 14.95
C LEU A 232 4.90 -3.98 15.23
N LEU A 233 3.83 -4.67 15.63
CA LEU A 233 3.85 -6.13 15.81
C LEU A 233 4.19 -6.85 14.51
N ASP A 234 3.61 -6.44 13.39
CA ASP A 234 3.94 -6.99 12.06
C ASP A 234 5.41 -6.79 11.67
N GLN A 235 6.06 -5.73 12.15
CA GLN A 235 7.48 -5.48 11.88
C GLN A 235 8.43 -6.27 12.79
N THR A 236 8.00 -6.69 13.99
CA THR A 236 8.88 -7.28 15.01
C THR A 236 8.63 -8.76 15.26
N VAL A 237 7.40 -9.22 15.09
CA VAL A 237 7.03 -10.62 15.24
C VAL A 237 7.37 -11.35 13.94
N LYS A 238 8.41 -12.17 13.98
CA LYS A 238 8.66 -13.16 12.92
C LYS A 238 7.69 -14.32 13.15
N LEU A 239 6.72 -14.50 12.25
CA LEU A 239 6.06 -15.80 12.14
C LEU A 239 7.09 -16.77 11.55
N GLU A 240 7.48 -17.77 12.32
CA GLU A 240 8.21 -18.91 11.78
C GLU A 240 7.27 -19.66 10.83
N THR A 241 7.74 -19.99 9.63
CA THR A 241 6.97 -20.82 8.70
C THR A 241 6.79 -22.19 9.32
N LEU A 242 5.54 -22.59 9.59
CA LEU A 242 5.26 -23.87 10.22
C LEU A 242 4.94 -24.93 9.16
N LEU A 243 5.52 -26.13 9.32
CA LEU A 243 5.02 -27.32 8.65
C LEU A 243 3.69 -27.71 9.32
N VAL A 244 2.57 -27.46 8.63
CA VAL A 244 1.21 -27.66 9.16
C VAL A 244 0.83 -29.12 9.12
N SER A 245 1.14 -29.82 8.03
CA SER A 245 0.82 -31.24 7.88
C SER A 245 1.70 -31.92 6.84
N SER A 246 1.67 -33.26 6.88
CA SER A 246 2.28 -34.12 5.87
C SER A 246 1.35 -35.27 5.53
N CYS A 247 1.40 -35.75 4.29
CA CYS A 247 0.74 -36.96 3.84
C CYS A 247 1.78 -37.85 3.16
N PRO A 248 2.17 -38.99 3.75
CA PRO A 248 1.67 -39.58 5.01
C PRO A 248 1.91 -38.72 6.26
N PRO A 249 1.06 -38.80 7.30
CA PRO A 249 1.27 -38.10 8.57
C PRO A 249 2.62 -38.44 9.19
N HIS A 250 3.22 -37.49 9.91
CA HIS A 250 4.45 -37.70 10.66
C HIS A 250 4.31 -38.91 11.61
N GLY A 251 5.29 -39.81 11.58
CA GLY A 251 5.33 -41.03 12.38
C GLY A 251 4.51 -42.20 11.83
N SER A 252 3.96 -42.09 10.61
CA SER A 252 3.23 -43.19 9.96
C SER A 252 4.15 -44.37 9.65
N ASN A 253 3.62 -45.58 9.82
CA ASN A 253 4.26 -46.84 9.46
C ASN A 253 3.85 -47.23 8.03
N LEU A 254 4.82 -47.34 7.14
CA LEU A 254 4.61 -47.75 5.76
C LEU A 254 4.90 -49.23 5.62
N SER A 255 3.96 -49.99 5.08
CA SER A 255 4.14 -51.41 4.77
C SER A 255 4.09 -51.62 3.26
N LEU A 256 5.13 -52.28 2.73
CA LEU A 256 5.27 -52.58 1.30
C LEU A 256 4.95 -54.05 1.07
N SER A 257 3.98 -54.35 0.20
CA SER A 257 3.67 -55.72 -0.24
C SER A 257 3.87 -55.81 -1.75
N VAL A 258 4.67 -56.78 -2.20
CA VAL A 258 5.02 -56.95 -3.63
C VAL A 258 4.11 -57.97 -4.32
N ASP A 259 3.45 -58.87 -3.57
CA ASP A 259 2.70 -60.01 -4.13
C ASP A 259 1.17 -59.82 -4.15
N GLY A 260 0.67 -58.62 -3.86
CA GLY A 260 -0.77 -58.31 -3.98
C GLY A 260 -1.70 -59.01 -2.98
N SER A 261 -1.17 -59.90 -2.14
CA SER A 261 -1.88 -60.42 -0.97
C SER A 261 -1.55 -59.56 0.25
N PHE A 262 -2.48 -58.69 0.63
CA PHE A 262 -2.46 -58.08 1.96
C PHE A 262 -2.97 -59.14 2.94
N GLY A 263 -2.08 -59.70 3.76
CA GLY A 263 -2.50 -60.47 4.92
C GLY A 263 -3.31 -59.58 5.87
N ASP A 264 -4.23 -60.16 6.64
CA ASP A 264 -5.01 -59.49 7.69
C ASP A 264 -4.09 -58.86 8.75
N CYS A 265 -3.46 -57.73 8.42
CA CYS A 265 -2.70 -56.93 9.34
C CYS A 265 -3.66 -55.95 10.01
N SER A 266 -3.92 -56.19 11.30
CA SER A 266 -4.61 -55.29 12.21
C SER A 266 -3.79 -54.02 12.46
N LEU A 267 -3.58 -53.19 11.43
CA LEU A 267 -2.92 -51.91 11.56
C LEU A 267 -3.97 -50.79 11.55
N SER A 268 -3.75 -49.78 12.38
CA SER A 268 -4.67 -48.66 12.52
C SER A 268 -4.81 -47.90 11.19
N PRO A 269 -6.03 -47.66 10.69
CA PRO A 269 -6.28 -47.10 9.35
C PRO A 269 -5.79 -45.65 9.20
N PHE A 270 -5.37 -45.01 10.29
CA PHE A 270 -4.92 -43.62 10.31
C PHE A 270 -3.39 -43.45 10.32
N THR A 271 -2.63 -44.52 10.59
CA THR A 271 -1.16 -44.43 10.73
C THR A 271 -0.41 -45.50 9.94
N SER A 272 -1.14 -46.37 9.23
CA SER A 272 -0.55 -47.41 8.40
C SER A 272 -0.96 -47.23 6.95
N LEU A 273 0.02 -47.15 6.05
CA LEU A 273 -0.21 -47.09 4.62
C LEU A 273 0.38 -48.33 3.96
N GLN A 274 -0.47 -49.00 3.21
CA GLN A 274 -0.15 -50.18 2.42
C GLN A 274 -0.08 -49.77 0.96
N THR A 275 1.06 -50.01 0.32
CA THR A 275 1.21 -49.73 -1.12
C THR A 275 1.81 -50.93 -1.84
N ASN A 276 1.25 -51.21 -3.02
CA ASN A 276 1.74 -52.24 -3.96
C ASN A 276 2.79 -51.66 -4.93
N THR A 277 3.07 -50.37 -4.82
CA THR A 277 4.02 -49.64 -5.67
C THR A 277 5.25 -49.28 -4.85
N ARG A 278 6.45 -49.50 -5.41
CA ARG A 278 7.73 -49.13 -4.78
C ARG A 278 7.97 -47.62 -4.65
N ILE A 279 7.02 -46.83 -5.14
CA ILE A 279 7.05 -45.37 -5.16
C ILE A 279 5.90 -44.90 -4.27
N LEU A 280 6.23 -44.09 -3.26
CA LEU A 280 5.24 -43.46 -2.38
C LEU A 280 5.28 -41.94 -2.52
N PRO A 281 4.15 -41.26 -2.83
CA PRO A 281 4.09 -39.81 -2.80
C PRO A 281 4.13 -39.32 -1.35
N LEU A 282 4.99 -38.33 -1.08
CA LEU A 282 5.03 -37.58 0.16
C LEU A 282 4.70 -36.11 -0.14
N VAL A 283 3.61 -35.63 0.46
CA VAL A 283 3.16 -34.24 0.36
C VAL A 283 3.41 -33.52 1.68
N LEU A 284 4.04 -32.36 1.63
CA LEU A 284 4.20 -31.44 2.74
C LEU A 284 3.34 -30.20 2.53
N TYR A 285 2.73 -29.70 3.61
CA TYR A 285 1.92 -28.49 3.61
C TYR A 285 2.41 -27.49 4.65
N PHE A 286 2.69 -26.27 4.23
CA PHE A 286 3.22 -25.17 5.06
C PHE A 286 2.14 -24.12 5.34
N SER A 287 2.32 -23.36 6.44
CA SER A 287 1.39 -22.27 6.82
C SER A 287 1.37 -21.13 5.80
N GLU A 288 2.49 -20.93 5.10
CA GLU A 288 2.69 -19.89 4.09
C GLU A 288 3.39 -20.48 2.85
N ALA A 289 3.43 -19.74 1.74
CA ALA A 289 4.11 -20.21 0.54
C ALA A 289 5.63 -20.18 0.76
N VAL A 290 6.27 -21.34 0.59
CA VAL A 290 7.73 -21.50 0.74
C VAL A 290 8.34 -21.67 -0.63
N GLU A 291 9.52 -21.08 -0.85
CA GLU A 291 10.33 -21.25 -2.06
C GLU A 291 11.40 -22.32 -1.86
N ASN A 292 11.70 -23.07 -2.94
CA ASN A 292 12.89 -23.93 -3.02
C ASN A 292 13.04 -24.96 -1.88
N VAL A 293 11.96 -25.68 -1.54
CA VAL A 293 12.02 -26.77 -0.56
C VAL A 293 13.03 -27.83 -1.03
N CYS A 294 14.03 -28.11 -0.22
CA CYS A 294 15.07 -29.10 -0.49
C CYS A 294 15.55 -29.79 0.80
N SER A 295 16.52 -30.70 0.69
CA SER A 295 17.07 -31.46 1.82
C SER A 295 17.74 -30.61 2.89
N SER A 296 18.07 -29.34 2.60
CA SER A 296 18.57 -28.38 3.59
C SER A 296 17.45 -27.59 4.29
N THR A 297 16.20 -27.73 3.87
CA THR A 297 15.03 -27.02 4.46
C THR A 297 14.12 -27.99 5.22
N VAL A 298 14.04 -29.24 4.75
CA VAL A 298 13.26 -30.30 5.39
C VAL A 298 14.09 -31.58 5.44
N VAL A 299 14.21 -32.16 6.63
CA VAL A 299 14.78 -33.50 6.82
C VAL A 299 13.66 -34.52 6.84
N ILE A 300 13.80 -35.54 6.01
CA ILE A 300 12.98 -36.74 6.05
C ILE A 300 13.88 -37.87 6.53
N GLU A 301 13.55 -38.42 7.70
CA GLU A 301 14.16 -39.65 8.17
C GLU A 301 13.21 -40.80 7.86
N CYS A 302 13.65 -41.68 6.95
CA CYS A 302 12.99 -42.94 6.63
C CYS A 302 14.09 -44.00 6.53
N GLU A 303 13.93 -45.15 7.19
CA GLU A 303 14.96 -46.19 7.20
C GLU A 303 15.37 -46.57 5.76
N ASN A 304 16.68 -46.52 5.48
CA ASN A 304 17.31 -46.82 4.19
C ASN A 304 17.02 -45.85 3.02
N ILE A 305 16.44 -44.66 3.28
CA ILE A 305 16.35 -43.57 2.30
C ILE A 305 17.10 -42.35 2.85
N ALA A 306 18.21 -41.98 2.22
CA ALA A 306 18.91 -40.75 2.56
C ALA A 306 18.11 -39.53 2.03
N SER A 307 17.86 -38.54 2.88
CA SER A 307 17.15 -37.29 2.53
C SER A 307 17.79 -36.51 1.38
N ASN A 308 19.08 -36.76 1.10
CA ASN A 308 19.91 -36.03 0.15
C ASN A 308 19.59 -36.27 -1.33
N GLU A 309 18.70 -37.22 -1.67
CA GLU A 309 18.35 -37.57 -3.05
C GLU A 309 16.93 -37.17 -3.47
N LEU A 310 16.17 -36.51 -2.60
CA LEU A 310 14.75 -36.23 -2.83
C LEU A 310 14.54 -34.97 -3.69
N VAL A 311 13.85 -35.14 -4.82
CA VAL A 311 13.48 -34.05 -5.73
C VAL A 311 12.07 -33.56 -5.41
N TRP A 312 11.98 -32.34 -4.88
CA TRP A 312 10.73 -31.68 -4.53
C TRP A 312 10.11 -30.96 -5.71
N ARG A 313 8.78 -31.05 -5.82
CA ARG A 313 7.98 -30.36 -6.83
C ARG A 313 6.89 -29.54 -6.16
N SER A 314 6.77 -28.29 -6.57
CA SER A 314 5.64 -27.44 -6.19
C SER A 314 4.33 -28.03 -6.74
N LEU A 315 3.29 -28.04 -5.91
CA LEU A 315 1.92 -28.35 -6.32
C LEU A 315 1.12 -27.10 -6.71
N SER A 316 1.74 -25.91 -6.67
CA SER A 316 1.16 -24.65 -7.19
C SER A 316 1.29 -24.59 -8.71
N GLY A 317 0.20 -24.24 -9.40
CA GLY A 317 0.15 -24.11 -10.86
C GLY A 317 0.78 -22.83 -11.41
N ASP A 318 1.24 -21.91 -10.55
CA ASP A 318 1.46 -20.51 -10.95
C ASP A 318 2.88 -20.22 -11.48
N GLY A 319 3.76 -21.22 -11.55
CA GLY A 319 5.10 -21.06 -12.16
C GLY A 319 6.05 -20.13 -11.41
N THR A 320 5.67 -19.63 -10.23
CA THR A 320 6.41 -18.65 -9.42
C THR A 320 7.51 -19.27 -8.54
N GLY A 321 7.66 -20.60 -8.52
CA GLY A 321 8.67 -21.28 -7.69
C GLY A 321 8.36 -21.33 -6.19
N SER A 322 7.27 -20.68 -5.74
CA SER A 322 6.76 -20.71 -4.37
C SER A 322 5.46 -21.51 -4.28
N ALA A 323 5.30 -22.31 -3.22
CA ALA A 323 4.08 -23.07 -2.97
C ALA A 323 3.86 -23.36 -1.49
N GLN A 324 2.59 -23.43 -1.10
CA GLN A 324 2.19 -23.94 0.22
C GLN A 324 2.29 -25.47 0.30
N ALA A 325 2.16 -26.16 -0.84
CA ALA A 325 2.17 -27.61 -0.91
C ALA A 325 3.28 -28.10 -1.83
N TRP A 326 4.07 -29.05 -1.34
CA TRP A 326 5.22 -29.62 -2.03
C TRP A 326 5.11 -31.14 -2.06
N LEU A 327 5.43 -31.74 -3.20
CA LEU A 327 5.38 -33.19 -3.44
C LEU A 327 6.78 -33.72 -3.74
N THR A 328 7.13 -34.82 -3.10
CA THR A 328 8.28 -35.67 -3.46
C THR A 328 7.84 -37.13 -3.54
N TYR A 329 8.72 -37.97 -4.05
CA TYR A 329 8.48 -39.41 -4.16
C TYR A 329 9.58 -40.17 -3.44
N LEU A 330 9.19 -41.03 -2.49
CA LEU A 330 10.09 -41.94 -1.81
C LEU A 330 10.19 -43.23 -2.63
N ASN A 331 11.42 -43.60 -3.03
CA ASN A 331 11.71 -44.80 -3.79
C ASN A 331 12.42 -45.83 -2.89
N PHE A 332 11.87 -47.03 -2.79
CA PHE A 332 12.44 -48.11 -1.97
C PHE A 332 13.28 -49.09 -2.80
N PRO A 333 14.52 -49.44 -2.39
CA PRO A 333 15.43 -50.32 -3.14
C PRO A 333 14.99 -51.81 -3.16
N GLU A 334 15.43 -52.55 -4.18
CA GLU A 334 14.97 -53.92 -4.50
C GLU A 334 15.32 -55.01 -3.47
N GLU A 335 16.37 -54.83 -2.68
CA GLU A 335 16.93 -55.89 -1.80
C GLU A 335 16.06 -56.24 -0.57
N HIS A 336 14.88 -55.64 -0.43
CA HIS A 336 13.97 -55.86 0.71
C HIS A 336 12.56 -56.33 0.33
N ALA A 337 12.35 -56.75 -0.92
CA ALA A 337 11.04 -57.16 -1.47
C ALA A 337 10.40 -58.43 -0.84
N HIS A 338 11.04 -59.07 0.15
CA HIS A 338 10.59 -60.34 0.74
C HIS A 338 10.29 -60.29 2.24
N SER A 339 10.16 -59.10 2.83
CA SER A 339 9.85 -58.94 4.25
C SER A 339 8.82 -57.82 4.41
N GLU A 340 7.70 -58.10 5.08
CA GLU A 340 6.76 -57.08 5.57
C GLU A 340 7.50 -56.19 6.58
N LYS A 341 8.22 -55.17 6.10
CA LYS A 341 8.90 -54.18 6.94
C LYS A 341 8.04 -52.93 7.02
N ALA A 342 7.82 -52.48 8.26
CA ALA A 342 7.21 -51.20 8.56
C ALA A 342 8.30 -50.12 8.56
N TYR A 343 8.19 -49.11 7.69
CA TYR A 343 9.09 -47.96 7.66
C TYR A 343 8.42 -46.78 8.36
N GLN A 344 9.11 -46.12 9.29
CA GLN A 344 8.58 -44.92 9.93
C GLN A 344 9.05 -43.66 9.17
N VAL A 345 8.11 -42.79 8.79
CA VAL A 345 8.43 -41.50 8.15
C VAL A 345 8.43 -40.39 9.21
N LYS A 346 9.59 -39.77 9.45
CA LYS A 346 9.68 -38.56 10.29
C LYS A 346 10.06 -37.37 9.42
N ASN A 347 9.22 -36.34 9.46
CA ASN A 347 9.43 -35.07 8.76
C ASN A 347 9.76 -33.98 9.79
N MET A 348 10.87 -33.27 9.63
CA MET A 348 11.27 -32.14 10.47
C MET A 348 11.67 -30.92 9.60
N LEU A 349 11.17 -29.74 9.98
CA LEU A 349 11.66 -28.47 9.43
C LEU A 349 12.98 -28.11 10.14
N ILE A 350 13.98 -27.66 9.38
CA ILE A 350 15.28 -27.22 9.93
C ILE A 350 15.23 -25.76 10.37
#